data_AF-A0A0B0M8R3-F1
#
_entry.id   AF-A0A0B0M8R3-F1
#
_cell.length_a   1.000
_cell.length_b   1.000
_cell.length_c   1.000
_cell.angle_alpha   90.00
_cell.angle_beta   90.00
_cell.angle_gamma   90.00
#
_symmetry.space_group_name_H-M   'P 1'
#
loop_
_entity.id
_entity.type
_entity.pdbx_description
1 polymer ?
#
loop_
_entity_poly.entity_id
_entity_poly.type
_entity_poly.pdbx_seq_one_letter_code
_entity_poly.pdbx_strand_id
1 'polypeptide(L)'
;MLAKYSDPIRVRTGHEILCISSYLMRNFKFVTVPFFVLHGTADKVTDPLASQDLYNEAASKVKDIKLYEGLLHDLLFEPEREEIGQDIINWMETRLDSIAERTLVRKQ
;
A
#
# COMPACT_ATOMS: atom_id res chain seq x y z
N MET A 1 3.67 -20.73 -6.57
CA MET A 1 4.51 -21.24 -5.47
C MET A 1 3.81 -20.83 -4.17
N LEU A 2 2.98 -21.70 -3.57
CA LEU A 2 2.28 -21.39 -2.32
C LEU A 2 3.04 -22.02 -1.16
N ALA A 3 4.06 -21.31 -0.65
CA ALA A 3 4.64 -21.66 0.64
C ALA A 3 3.66 -21.23 1.74
N LYS A 4 2.66 -22.06 2.03
CA LYS A 4 1.76 -21.86 3.16
C LYS A 4 2.48 -22.26 4.45
N TYR A 5 2.85 -21.28 5.25
CA TYR A 5 3.19 -21.52 6.65
C TYR A 5 1.94 -22.06 7.36
N SER A 6 2.02 -23.28 7.89
CA SER A 6 0.87 -23.99 8.49
C SER A 6 1.08 -24.37 9.94
N ASP A 7 2.27 -24.09 10.48
CA ASP A 7 2.55 -24.33 11.90
C ASP A 7 1.86 -23.28 12.78
N PRO A 8 1.50 -23.63 14.03
CA PRO A 8 0.95 -22.67 14.97
C PRO A 8 1.91 -21.49 15.20
N ILE A 9 1.40 -20.27 15.04
CA ILE A 9 2.11 -19.06 15.46
C ILE A 9 2.27 -19.07 16.99
N ARG A 10 3.46 -18.69 17.47
CA ARG A 10 3.70 -18.48 18.90
C ARG A 10 2.76 -17.41 19.42
N VAL A 11 2.09 -17.67 20.54
CA VAL A 11 1.09 -16.76 21.14
C VAL A 11 1.61 -15.33 21.29
N ARG A 12 2.86 -15.16 21.76
CA ARG A 12 3.47 -13.83 21.89
C ARG A 12 3.60 -13.12 20.54
N THR A 13 4.01 -13.81 19.48
CA THR A 13 4.12 -13.21 18.14
C THR A 13 2.75 -12.78 17.62
N GLY A 14 1.72 -13.62 17.78
CA GLY A 14 0.35 -13.26 17.39
C GLY A 14 -0.16 -12.03 18.17
N HIS A 15 0.10 -11.98 19.49
CA HIS A 15 -0.24 -10.83 20.33
C HIS A 15 0.42 -9.55 19.83
N GLU A 16 1.73 -9.56 19.57
CA GLU A 16 2.44 -8.37 19.10
C GLU A 16 1.94 -7.89 17.74
N ILE A 17 1.62 -8.81 16.81
CA ILE A 17 1.02 -8.46 15.51
C ILE A 17 -0.32 -7.74 15.72
N LEU A 18 -1.20 -8.27 16.56
CA LEU A 18 -2.50 -7.64 16.83
C LEU A 18 -2.33 -6.26 17.51
N CYS A 19 -1.40 -6.15 18.47
CA CYS A 19 -1.13 -4.89 19.15
C CYS A 19 -0.59 -3.82 18.19
N ILE A 20 0.41 -4.15 17.36
CA ILE A 20 0.97 -3.17 16.43
C ILE A 20 -0.02 -2.80 15.33
N SER A 21 -0.79 -3.76 14.78
CA SER A 21 -1.83 -3.48 13.79
C SER A 21 -2.89 -2.53 14.35
N SER A 22 -3.40 -2.81 15.57
CA SER A 22 -4.38 -1.92 16.21
C SER A 22 -3.80 -0.52 16.49
N TYR A 23 -2.54 -0.44 16.92
CA TYR A 23 -1.85 0.82 17.10
C TYR A 23 -1.74 1.59 15.78
N LEU A 24 -1.29 0.96 14.69
CA LEU A 24 -1.15 1.60 13.39
C LEU A 24 -2.49 2.13 12.87
N MET A 25 -3.54 1.30 12.90
CA MET A 25 -4.88 1.69 12.43
C MET A 25 -5.41 2.94 13.15
N ARG A 26 -5.27 3.01 14.47
CA ARG A 26 -5.69 4.20 15.27
C ARG A 26 -4.88 5.46 14.98
N ASN A 27 -3.75 5.33 14.30
CA ASN A 27 -2.77 6.38 14.06
C ASN A 27 -2.56 6.69 12.57
N PHE A 28 -3.37 6.13 11.66
CA PHE A 28 -3.24 6.40 10.21
C PHE A 28 -3.25 7.88 9.87
N LYS A 29 -4.03 8.69 10.58
CA LYS A 29 -4.04 10.17 10.45
C LYS A 29 -2.67 10.85 10.53
N PHE A 30 -1.67 10.22 11.16
CA PHE A 30 -0.32 10.78 11.25
C PHE A 30 0.55 10.49 10.02
N VAL A 31 0.08 9.67 9.07
CA VAL A 31 0.78 9.42 7.81
C VAL A 31 0.60 10.61 6.88
N THR A 32 1.66 11.40 6.71
CA THR A 32 1.66 12.63 5.88
C THR A 32 2.47 12.52 4.60
N VAL A 33 3.26 11.46 4.44
CA VAL A 33 4.12 11.24 3.26
C VAL A 33 3.28 10.88 2.03
N PRO A 34 3.67 11.26 0.81
CA PRO A 34 3.01 10.78 -0.40
C PRO A 34 3.06 9.24 -0.50
N PHE A 35 1.95 8.58 -0.83
CA PHE A 35 1.90 7.11 -0.92
C PHE A 35 0.89 6.59 -1.95
N PHE A 36 1.06 5.34 -2.38
CA PHE A 36 0.13 4.64 -3.27
C PHE A 36 -0.09 3.24 -2.74
N VAL A 37 -1.35 2.92 -2.53
CA VAL A 37 -1.78 1.61 -2.05
C VAL A 37 -2.27 0.81 -3.24
N LEU A 38 -1.69 -0.37 -3.41
CA LEU A 38 -2.10 -1.37 -4.38
C LEU A 38 -2.51 -2.61 -3.60
N HIS A 39 -3.71 -3.13 -3.82
CA HIS A 39 -4.21 -4.28 -3.06
C HIS A 39 -5.12 -5.17 -3.92
N GLY A 40 -4.96 -6.50 -3.84
CA GLY A 40 -5.84 -7.46 -4.52
C GLY A 40 -7.07 -7.81 -3.68
N THR A 41 -8.29 -7.70 -4.22
CA THR A 41 -9.52 -7.85 -3.42
C THR A 41 -9.74 -9.26 -2.88
N ALA A 42 -9.03 -10.26 -3.41
CA ALA A 42 -9.09 -11.65 -2.95
C ALA A 42 -7.93 -12.02 -2.00
N ASP A 43 -7.15 -11.04 -1.53
CA ASP A 43 -6.09 -11.26 -0.55
C ASP A 43 -6.63 -11.94 0.72
N LYS A 44 -5.94 -12.99 1.16
CA LYS A 44 -6.24 -13.79 2.36
C LYS A 44 -5.22 -13.60 3.48
N VAL A 45 -4.18 -12.82 3.22
CA VAL A 45 -3.09 -12.50 4.15
C VAL A 45 -3.36 -11.14 4.80
N THR A 46 -3.74 -10.13 4.01
CA THR A 46 -4.14 -8.81 4.51
C THR A 46 -5.52 -8.41 4.01
N ASP A 47 -6.22 -7.56 4.77
CA ASP A 47 -7.59 -7.13 4.46
C ASP A 47 -7.58 -5.87 3.58
N PRO A 48 -8.21 -5.88 2.38
CA PRO A 48 -8.31 -4.70 1.53
C PRO A 48 -9.05 -3.53 2.21
N LEU A 49 -9.95 -3.79 3.16
CA LEU A 49 -10.62 -2.73 3.92
C LEU A 49 -9.63 -1.93 4.76
N ALA A 50 -8.63 -2.57 5.37
CA ALA A 50 -7.60 -1.86 6.14
C ALA A 50 -6.74 -0.95 5.24
N SER A 51 -6.49 -1.36 3.99
CA SER A 51 -5.85 -0.52 2.97
C SER A 51 -6.72 0.70 2.61
N GLN A 52 -8.03 0.50 2.49
CA GLN A 52 -8.98 1.59 2.25
C GLN A 52 -9.06 2.55 3.44
N ASP A 53 -9.04 2.03 4.67
CA ASP A 53 -9.01 2.84 5.90
C ASP A 53 -7.74 3.70 5.97
N LEU A 54 -6.56 3.14 5.66
CA LEU A 54 -5.31 3.90 5.56
C LEU A 54 -5.45 5.04 4.54
N TYR A 55 -5.98 4.74 3.34
CA TYR A 55 -6.20 5.76 2.33
C TYR A 55 -7.16 6.85 2.82
N ASN A 56 -8.26 6.49 3.48
CA ASN A 56 -9.26 7.43 3.94
C ASN A 56 -8.72 8.33 5.07
N GLU A 57 -8.08 7.73 6.07
CA GLU A 57 -7.72 8.42 7.31
C GLU A 57 -6.40 9.19 7.25
N ALA A 58 -5.45 8.79 6.40
CA ALA A 58 -4.14 9.42 6.37
C ALA A 58 -4.19 10.92 6.02
N ALA A 59 -3.38 11.74 6.69
CA ALA A 59 -3.30 13.18 6.42
C ALA A 59 -2.44 13.54 5.18
N SER A 60 -1.94 12.54 4.45
CA SER A 60 -1.19 12.77 3.22
C SER A 60 -2.02 13.52 2.18
N LYS A 61 -1.43 14.56 1.61
CA LYS A 61 -2.04 15.39 0.57
C LYS A 61 -1.94 14.75 -0.83
N VAL A 62 -1.03 13.80 -0.99
CA VAL A 62 -0.74 13.16 -2.29
C VAL A 62 -0.75 11.66 -2.08
N LYS A 63 -1.95 11.11 -2.04
CA LYS A 63 -2.22 9.70 -1.83
C LYS A 63 -3.12 9.16 -2.92
N ASP A 64 -2.91 7.91 -3.29
CA ASP A 64 -3.74 7.20 -4.26
C ASP A 64 -3.97 5.75 -3.79
N ILE A 65 -5.02 5.10 -4.31
CA ILE A 65 -5.34 3.69 -4.04
C ILE A 65 -5.94 3.03 -5.29
N LYS A 66 -5.45 1.84 -5.63
CA LYS A 66 -6.04 0.97 -6.66
C LYS A 66 -6.26 -0.43 -6.08
N LEU A 67 -7.51 -0.88 -6.13
CA LEU A 67 -7.90 -2.23 -5.74
C LEU A 67 -8.07 -3.08 -7.02
N TYR A 68 -7.35 -4.19 -7.11
CA TYR A 68 -7.41 -5.10 -8.25
C TYR A 68 -8.36 -6.27 -7.95
N GLU A 69 -9.45 -6.34 -8.69
CA GLU A 69 -10.51 -7.33 -8.44
C GLU A 69 -10.02 -8.76 -8.68
N GLY A 70 -10.16 -9.63 -7.67
CA GLY A 70 -9.84 -11.05 -7.76
C GLY A 70 -8.37 -11.42 -7.55
N LEU A 71 -7.47 -10.44 -7.46
CA LEU A 71 -6.03 -10.68 -7.26
C LEU A 71 -5.72 -10.99 -5.79
N LEU A 72 -4.65 -11.76 -5.55
CA LEU A 72 -4.20 -12.15 -4.22
C LEU A 72 -3.13 -11.16 -3.69
N HIS A 73 -2.45 -11.58 -2.61
CA HIS A 73 -1.47 -10.78 -1.88
C HIS A 73 -0.28 -10.29 -2.73
N ASP A 74 0.34 -11.21 -3.48
CA ASP A 74 1.58 -10.94 -4.21
C ASP A 74 1.27 -10.43 -5.63
N LEU A 75 0.84 -9.17 -5.73
CA LEU A 75 0.41 -8.56 -6.98
C LEU A 75 1.41 -8.69 -8.15
N LEU A 76 2.71 -8.57 -7.88
CA LEU A 76 3.74 -8.70 -8.91
C LEU A 76 4.02 -10.15 -9.36
N PHE A 77 3.35 -11.11 -8.74
CA PHE A 77 3.34 -12.53 -9.15
C PHE A 77 2.04 -12.93 -9.86
N GLU A 78 1.05 -12.04 -9.93
CA GLU A 78 -0.18 -12.27 -10.70
C GLU A 78 0.07 -12.13 -12.21
N PRO A 79 -0.80 -12.70 -13.07
CA PRO A 79 -0.71 -12.54 -14.52
C PRO A 79 -0.65 -11.07 -14.98
N GLU A 80 -1.32 -10.17 -14.26
CA GLU A 80 -1.42 -8.74 -14.52
C GLU A 80 -0.19 -7.93 -14.07
N ARG A 81 0.88 -8.58 -13.58
CA ARG A 81 2.08 -7.91 -13.02
C ARG A 81 2.67 -6.80 -13.87
N GLU A 82 2.58 -6.88 -15.21
CA GLU A 82 3.13 -5.87 -16.11
C GLU A 82 2.28 -4.59 -16.08
N GLU A 83 0.94 -4.70 -16.02
CA GLU A 83 0.04 -3.56 -15.83
C GLU A 83 0.29 -2.91 -14.47
N ILE A 84 0.35 -3.74 -13.42
CA ILE A 84 0.58 -3.29 -12.04
C ILE A 84 1.95 -2.59 -11.93
N GLY A 85 2.98 -3.15 -12.55
CA GLY A 85 4.29 -2.54 -12.65
C GLY A 85 4.25 -1.17 -13.34
N GLN A 86 3.49 -1.07 -14.44
CA GLN A 86 3.31 0.20 -15.15
C GLN A 86 2.56 1.23 -14.30
N ASP A 87 1.54 0.83 -13.54
CA ASP A 87 0.84 1.73 -12.61
C ASP A 87 1.80 2.32 -11.56
N ILE A 88 2.69 1.49 -11.00
CA ILE A 88 3.72 1.93 -10.04
C ILE A 88 4.65 2.95 -10.70
N ILE A 89 5.15 2.66 -11.91
CA ILE A 89 6.06 3.53 -12.65
C ILE A 89 5.40 4.87 -12.96
N ASN A 90 4.20 4.87 -13.54
CA ASN A 90 3.45 6.07 -13.89
C ASN A 90 3.22 6.99 -12.67
N TRP A 91 2.88 6.38 -11.54
CA TRP A 91 2.67 7.10 -10.29
C TRP A 91 3.96 7.74 -9.75
N MET A 92 5.11 7.08 -9.94
CA MET A 92 6.42 7.64 -9.59
C MET A 92 6.83 8.77 -10.54
N GLU A 93 6.68 8.58 -11.85
CA GLU A 93 7.02 9.59 -12.87
C GLU A 93 6.26 10.90 -12.65
N THR A 94 4.95 10.82 -12.37
CA THR A 94 4.12 11.99 -12.04
C THR A 94 4.69 12.82 -10.89
N ARG A 95 5.38 12.19 -9.92
CA ARG A 95 6.05 12.91 -8.82
C ARG A 95 7.36 13.55 -9.24
N LEU A 96 8.16 12.84 -10.02
CA LEU A 96 9.44 13.34 -10.49
C LEU A 96 9.23 14.58 -11.36
N ASP A 97 8.23 14.56 -12.24
CA ASP A 97 7.85 15.71 -13.06
C ASP A 97 7.41 16.90 -12.20
N SER A 98 6.56 16.64 -11.19
CA SER A 98 6.12 17.69 -10.24
C SER A 98 7.28 18.36 -9.47
N ILE A 99 8.36 17.61 -9.21
CA ILE A 99 9.57 18.13 -8.55
C ILE A 99 10.39 18.96 -9.53
N ALA A 100 10.53 18.49 -10.77
CA ALA A 100 11.25 19.21 -11.82
C ALA A 100 10.60 20.58 -12.09
N GLU A 101 9.28 20.63 -12.22
CA GLU A 101 8.51 21.87 -12.40
C GLU A 101 8.71 22.87 -11.25
N ARG A 102 8.62 22.40 -10.00
CA ARG A 102 8.86 23.25 -8.80
C ARG A 102 10.29 23.79 -8.74
N THR A 103 11.26 23.05 -9.26
CA THR A 103 12.67 23.46 -9.28
C THR A 103 12.91 24.53 -10.34
N LEU A 104 12.22 24.45 -11.48
CA LEU A 104 12.29 25.45 -12.55
C LEU A 104 11.64 26.78 -12.13
N VAL A 105 10.47 26.72 -11.47
CA VAL A 105 9.77 27.93 -10.97
C VAL A 105 10.58 28.68 -9.91
N ARG A 106 11.36 27.99 -9.06
CA ARG A 106 12.19 28.63 -8.03
C ARG A 106 13.47 29.31 -8.54
N LYS A 107 13.83 29.11 -9.82
CA LYS A 107 15.02 29.69 -10.44
C LYS A 107 14.72 30.97 -11.24
N GLN A 108 13.46 31.37 -11.36
CA GLN A 108 13.01 32.68 -11.89
C GLN A 108 12.73 33.64 -10.74
#